data_AF-A0A397VBV3-F1
#
_entry.id   AF-A0A397VBV3-F1
#
_cell.length_a   1.000
_cell.length_b   1.000
_cell.length_c   1.000
_cell.angle_alpha   90.00
_cell.angle_beta   90.00
_cell.angle_gamma   90.00
#
_symmetry.space_group_name_H-M   'P 1'
#
loop_
_entity.id
_entity.type
_entity.pdbx_description
1 polymer ?
#
loop_
_entity_poly.entity_id
_entity_poly.type
_entity_poly.pdbx_seq_one_letter_code
_entity_poly.pdbx_strand_id
1 'polypeptide(L)'
;MDRDLVMKDLYKRLGTLITITKTLNAERRGVFGILPYIAPEVLDGEQYTTASDIYSFGIIMWEILYGKSVSYNQEIVIQLQIKICRENLRPKIIEDTPQCYINLMKKCWERDPIKRPSAQKKIIEILVEWQNDKNILLELTKSDEILKNKSIHIQLYFDSSDGSDGSNGSYKSKLIEFTTSFYQDSDLNNLNFEDLQITNWQKQDDIVISRT
;
A
#
# COMPACT_ATOMS: atom_id res chain seq x y z
N MET A 1 -10.29 -25.89 -21.58
CA MET A 1 -9.38 -24.89 -20.99
C MET A 1 -9.19 -25.28 -19.53
N ASP A 2 -7.99 -25.76 -19.21
CA ASP A 2 -7.74 -26.51 -17.98
C ASP A 2 -7.76 -25.58 -16.76
N ARG A 3 -8.75 -25.77 -15.87
CA ARG A 3 -8.93 -24.93 -14.67
C ARG A 3 -7.70 -24.97 -13.75
N ASP A 4 -6.92 -26.05 -13.85
CA ASP A 4 -5.68 -26.21 -13.10
C ASP A 4 -4.56 -25.28 -13.58
N LEU A 5 -4.53 -24.90 -14.86
CA LEU A 5 -3.52 -23.98 -15.38
C LEU A 5 -3.78 -22.54 -14.92
N VAL A 6 -5.06 -22.14 -14.91
CA VAL A 6 -5.48 -20.81 -14.45
C VAL A 6 -5.26 -20.66 -12.94
N MET A 7 -5.55 -21.70 -12.16
CA MET A 7 -5.29 -21.70 -10.72
C MET A 7 -3.78 -21.69 -10.43
N LYS A 8 -2.97 -22.45 -11.18
CA LYS A 8 -1.50 -22.42 -11.03
C LYS A 8 -0.91 -21.04 -11.33
N ASP A 9 -1.43 -20.33 -12.32
CA ASP A 9 -0.98 -18.97 -12.64
C ASP A 9 -1.41 -17.95 -11.55
N LEU A 10 -2.59 -18.14 -10.97
CA LEU A 10 -3.08 -17.36 -9.83
C LEU A 10 -2.22 -17.60 -8.57
N TYR A 11 -1.86 -18.85 -8.26
CA TYR A 11 -0.99 -19.21 -7.12
C TYR A 11 0.45 -18.72 -7.31
N LYS A 12 0.94 -18.73 -8.55
CA LYS A 12 2.24 -18.14 -8.89
C LYS A 12 2.24 -16.61 -8.70
N ARG A 13 1.12 -15.95 -8.99
CA ARG A 13 0.91 -14.51 -8.76
C ARG A 13 0.70 -14.15 -7.28
N LEU A 14 0.14 -15.05 -6.48
CA LEU A 14 -0.18 -14.83 -5.06
C LEU A 14 0.95 -15.23 -4.10
N GLY A 15 2.09 -15.73 -4.60
CA GLY A 15 3.28 -15.93 -3.77
C GLY A 15 3.20 -17.11 -2.76
N THR A 16 2.37 -18.12 -3.00
CA THR A 16 2.27 -19.34 -2.16
C THR A 16 3.49 -20.28 -2.29
N LEU A 17 4.69 -19.76 -2.57
CA LEU A 17 5.95 -20.51 -2.59
C LEU A 17 6.52 -20.70 -1.17
N ILE A 18 5.66 -20.68 -0.14
CA ILE A 18 6.03 -20.77 1.29
C ILE A 18 6.66 -22.14 1.64
N THR A 19 6.51 -23.16 0.79
CA THR A 19 7.06 -24.51 1.05
C THR A 19 8.48 -24.71 0.51
N ILE A 20 8.94 -23.97 -0.52
CA ILE A 20 10.26 -24.24 -1.14
C ILE A 20 11.39 -23.47 -0.42
N THR A 21 11.09 -22.37 0.27
CA THR A 21 12.08 -21.53 0.97
C THR A 21 12.57 -22.07 2.30
N LYS A 22 11.97 -23.13 2.87
CA LYS A 22 12.43 -23.72 4.14
C LYS A 22 13.82 -24.35 4.05
N THR A 23 14.40 -24.53 2.87
CA THR A 23 15.57 -25.39 2.69
C THR A 23 16.78 -24.74 2.00
N LEU A 24 16.79 -23.42 1.73
CA LEU A 24 17.91 -22.85 0.97
C LEU A 24 18.65 -21.62 1.52
N ASN A 25 18.40 -21.10 2.73
CA ASN A 25 19.39 -20.26 3.44
C ASN A 25 18.95 -19.99 4.89
N ALA A 26 19.69 -20.51 5.87
CA ALA A 26 19.45 -20.28 7.29
C ALA A 26 19.84 -18.86 7.78
N GLU A 27 20.17 -17.92 6.87
CA GLU A 27 20.73 -16.62 7.25
C GLU A 27 19.87 -15.39 6.88
N ARG A 28 18.84 -15.52 6.04
CA ARG A 28 17.95 -14.39 5.71
C ARG A 28 16.52 -14.64 6.15
N ARG A 29 16.13 -14.01 7.27
CA ARG A 29 14.75 -13.96 7.74
C ARG A 29 14.07 -12.75 7.09
N GLY A 30 13.14 -13.01 6.19
CA GLY A 30 12.40 -11.95 5.50
C GLY A 30 11.15 -12.50 4.83
N VAL A 31 10.44 -11.60 4.16
CA VAL A 31 9.19 -11.86 3.45
C VAL A 31 9.35 -11.52 1.97
N PHE A 32 8.81 -12.35 1.09
CA PHE A 32 8.74 -12.03 -0.34
C PHE A 32 7.48 -11.25 -0.64
N GLY A 33 7.62 -10.07 -1.27
CA GLY A 33 6.46 -9.28 -1.69
C GLY A 33 6.85 -7.94 -2.30
N ILE A 34 5.87 -7.04 -2.41
CA ILE A 34 6.04 -5.68 -2.91
C ILE A 34 5.80 -4.73 -1.73
N LEU A 35 6.82 -3.98 -1.34
CA LEU A 35 6.90 -3.31 -0.03
C LEU A 35 5.64 -2.54 0.41
N PRO A 36 5.03 -1.67 -0.43
CA PRO A 36 3.88 -0.87 0.01
C PRO A 36 2.65 -1.69 0.45
N TYR A 37 2.50 -2.91 -0.07
CA TYR A 37 1.33 -3.76 0.19
C TYR A 37 1.54 -4.70 1.38
N ILE A 38 2.77 -4.88 1.84
CA ILE A 38 3.04 -5.77 2.98
C ILE A 38 2.64 -5.05 4.26
N ALA A 39 1.79 -5.70 5.06
CA ALA A 39 1.31 -5.14 6.30
C ALA A 39 2.45 -4.92 7.32
N PRO A 40 2.37 -3.88 8.17
CA PRO A 40 3.42 -3.54 9.13
C PRO A 40 3.84 -4.70 10.04
N GLU A 41 2.88 -5.49 10.53
CA GLU A 41 3.15 -6.65 11.37
C GLU A 41 3.94 -7.74 10.62
N VAL A 42 3.65 -7.92 9.32
CA VAL A 42 4.35 -8.91 8.49
C VAL A 42 5.76 -8.43 8.16
N LEU A 43 5.94 -7.13 7.92
CA LEU A 43 7.27 -6.52 7.80
C LEU A 43 8.07 -6.65 9.10
N ASP A 44 7.41 -6.67 10.25
CA ASP A 44 8.01 -6.93 11.57
C ASP A 44 8.21 -8.43 11.87
N GLY A 45 7.95 -9.33 10.91
CA GLY A 45 8.22 -10.77 11.08
C GLY A 45 7.06 -11.61 11.60
N GLU A 46 5.89 -11.01 11.82
CA GLU A 46 4.68 -11.76 12.15
C GLU A 46 4.14 -12.53 10.92
N GLN A 47 3.29 -13.52 11.18
CA GLN A 47 2.69 -14.33 10.12
C GLN A 47 1.62 -13.54 9.35
N TYR A 48 1.46 -13.87 8.07
CA TYR A 48 0.33 -13.40 7.27
C TYR A 48 -1.00 -13.84 7.90
N THR A 49 -1.95 -12.92 7.91
CA THR A 49 -3.32 -13.13 8.39
C THR A 49 -4.32 -12.53 7.40
N THR A 50 -5.60 -12.86 7.56
CA THR A 50 -6.66 -12.18 6.79
C THR A 50 -6.63 -10.67 6.98
N ALA A 51 -6.23 -10.15 8.16
CA ALA A 51 -6.08 -8.72 8.41
C ALA A 51 -4.92 -8.11 7.61
N SER A 52 -3.86 -8.87 7.31
CA SER A 52 -2.78 -8.40 6.43
C SER A 52 -3.21 -8.31 4.95
N ASP A 53 -4.16 -9.16 4.52
CA ASP A 53 -4.80 -9.01 3.21
C ASP A 53 -5.67 -7.74 3.15
N ILE A 54 -6.36 -7.40 4.25
CA ILE A 54 -7.13 -6.14 4.34
C ILE A 54 -6.22 -4.91 4.24
N TYR A 55 -5.02 -4.97 4.82
CA TYR A 55 -4.03 -3.91 4.66
C TYR A 55 -3.66 -3.73 3.18
N SER A 56 -3.31 -4.82 2.50
CA SER A 56 -3.00 -4.82 1.06
C SER A 56 -4.16 -4.24 0.25
N PHE A 57 -5.39 -4.60 0.60
CA PHE A 57 -6.60 -4.06 -0.02
C PHE A 57 -6.73 -2.54 0.16
N GLY A 58 -6.39 -1.99 1.33
CA GLY A 58 -6.36 -0.53 1.54
C GLY A 58 -5.37 0.19 0.62
N ILE A 59 -4.21 -0.42 0.35
CA ILE A 59 -3.22 0.11 -0.59
C ILE A 59 -3.74 0.01 -2.04
N ILE A 60 -4.40 -1.09 -2.40
CA ILE A 60 -5.05 -1.24 -3.72
C ILE A 60 -6.15 -0.20 -3.91
N MET A 61 -6.96 0.09 -2.89
CA MET A 61 -7.96 1.17 -2.95
C MET A 61 -7.32 2.51 -3.30
N TRP A 62 -6.16 2.81 -2.70
CA TRP A 62 -5.39 4.00 -3.04
C TRP A 62 -4.97 4.00 -4.52
N GLU A 63 -4.46 2.90 -5.04
CA GLU A 63 -4.03 2.81 -6.44
C GLU A 63 -5.19 2.94 -7.43
N ILE A 64 -6.35 2.35 -7.12
CA ILE A 64 -7.57 2.52 -7.92
C ILE A 64 -7.96 3.99 -7.98
N LEU A 65 -7.90 4.67 -6.84
CA LEU A 65 -8.30 6.07 -6.72
C LEU A 65 -7.40 7.02 -7.54
N TYR A 66 -6.08 6.78 -7.53
CA TYR A 66 -5.13 7.68 -8.22
C TYR A 66 -4.68 7.17 -9.60
N GLY A 67 -5.06 5.95 -9.98
CA GLY A 67 -4.73 5.35 -11.26
C GLY A 67 -3.23 5.07 -11.45
N LYS A 68 -2.44 5.03 -10.37
CA LYS A 68 -0.99 4.85 -10.42
C LYS A 68 -0.51 3.99 -9.27
N SER A 69 0.63 3.34 -9.47
CA SER A 69 1.22 2.52 -8.42
C SER A 69 1.87 3.35 -7.32
N VAL A 70 1.89 2.84 -6.10
CA VAL A 70 2.66 3.44 -5.01
C VAL A 70 4.16 3.35 -5.31
N SER A 71 4.74 4.46 -5.76
CA SER A 71 6.16 4.55 -6.05
C SER A 71 7.00 4.72 -4.77
N TYR A 72 8.19 4.12 -4.80
CA TYR A 72 9.20 4.29 -3.77
C TYR A 72 10.60 4.08 -4.37
N ASN A 73 11.61 4.76 -3.79
CA ASN A 73 12.99 4.57 -4.18
C ASN A 73 13.52 3.24 -3.63
N GLN A 74 14.07 2.39 -4.50
CA GLN A 74 14.62 1.08 -4.13
C GLN A 74 15.88 1.20 -3.26
N GLU A 75 16.61 2.31 -3.33
CA GLU A 75 17.79 2.58 -2.50
C GLU A 75 17.42 2.83 -1.03
N ILE A 76 16.14 3.13 -0.75
CA ILE A 76 15.63 3.58 0.55
C ILE A 76 14.63 2.56 1.15
N VAL A 77 14.67 1.30 0.69
CA VAL A 77 13.71 0.26 1.08
C VAL A 77 13.67 0.03 2.59
N ILE A 78 14.83 -0.04 3.25
CA ILE A 78 14.93 -0.29 4.70
C ILE A 78 14.33 0.87 5.49
N GLN A 79 14.66 2.11 5.12
CA GLN A 79 14.15 3.29 5.80
C GLN A 79 12.63 3.43 5.60
N LEU A 80 12.14 3.20 4.38
CA LEU A 80 10.70 3.22 4.10
C LEU A 80 9.96 2.15 4.90
N GLN A 81 10.53 0.95 4.99
CA GLN A 81 9.98 -0.13 5.80
C GLN A 81 9.85 0.27 7.27
N ILE A 82 10.93 0.81 7.87
CA ILE A 82 10.93 1.31 9.25
C ILE A 82 9.86 2.39 9.42
N LYS A 83 9.72 3.32 8.47
CA LYS A 83 8.72 4.40 8.54
C LYS A 83 7.28 3.89 8.44
N ILE A 84 7.01 2.89 7.61
CA ILE A 84 5.70 2.23 7.53
C ILE A 84 5.33 1.61 8.90
N CYS A 85 6.28 0.91 9.52
CA CYS A 85 6.07 0.18 10.77
C CYS A 85 6.05 1.08 12.03
N ARG A 86 6.98 2.02 12.14
CA ARG A 86 7.21 2.81 13.36
C ARG A 86 6.50 4.16 13.33
N GLU A 87 6.34 4.76 12.16
CA GLU A 87 5.82 6.13 12.00
C GLU A 87 4.47 6.22 11.29
N ASN A 88 3.87 5.07 10.96
CA ASN A 88 2.56 5.01 10.34
C ASN A 88 2.53 5.74 8.98
N LEU A 89 3.65 5.68 8.25
CA LEU A 89 3.75 6.30 6.95
C LEU A 89 2.82 5.59 5.95
N ARG A 90 2.03 6.35 5.21
CA ARG A 90 1.08 5.86 4.20
C ARG A 90 1.16 6.70 2.92
N PRO A 91 0.70 6.17 1.77
CA PRO A 91 0.59 6.95 0.56
C PRO A 91 -0.23 8.24 0.76
N LYS A 92 0.20 9.33 0.14
CA LYS A 92 -0.42 10.65 0.27
C LYS A 92 -1.83 10.65 -0.31
N ILE A 93 -2.77 11.24 0.41
CA ILE A 93 -4.16 11.46 -0.02
C ILE A 93 -4.26 12.88 -0.56
N ILE A 94 -4.80 13.03 -1.77
CA ILE A 94 -5.01 14.32 -2.40
C ILE A 94 -6.36 14.91 -1.93
N GLU A 95 -6.38 16.22 -1.74
CA GLU A 95 -7.60 16.99 -1.49
C GLU A 95 -8.68 16.71 -2.56
N ASP A 96 -9.94 16.81 -2.15
CA ASP A 96 -11.14 16.47 -2.94
C ASP A 96 -11.41 14.96 -3.14
N THR A 97 -10.67 14.10 -2.44
CA THR A 97 -11.07 12.67 -2.35
C THR A 97 -12.33 12.53 -1.48
N PRO A 98 -13.34 11.76 -1.89
CA PRO A 98 -14.57 11.55 -1.12
C PRO A 98 -14.29 11.01 0.27
N GLN A 99 -14.92 11.59 1.28
CA GLN A 99 -14.63 11.26 2.66
C GLN A 99 -15.01 9.81 3.00
N CYS A 100 -16.08 9.29 2.39
CA CYS A 100 -16.49 7.89 2.56
C CYS A 100 -15.40 6.92 2.10
N TYR A 101 -14.75 7.21 0.96
CA TYR A 101 -13.65 6.42 0.42
C TYR A 101 -12.40 6.51 1.29
N ILE A 102 -12.01 7.74 1.68
CA ILE A 102 -10.89 7.96 2.62
C ILE A 102 -11.10 7.15 3.89
N ASN A 103 -12.30 7.20 4.48
CA ASN A 103 -12.59 6.55 5.75
C ASN A 103 -12.45 5.03 5.67
N LEU A 104 -12.96 4.40 4.60
CA LEU A 104 -12.81 2.95 4.40
C LEU A 104 -11.35 2.58 4.12
N MET A 105 -10.70 3.27 3.18
CA MET A 105 -9.30 3.05 2.82
C MET A 105 -8.38 3.17 4.04
N LYS A 106 -8.57 4.21 4.87
CA LYS A 106 -7.80 4.41 6.10
C LYS A 106 -7.99 3.29 7.11
N LYS A 107 -9.24 2.84 7.30
CA LYS A 107 -9.54 1.71 8.18
C LYS A 107 -8.87 0.41 7.70
N CYS A 108 -8.80 0.20 6.39
CA CYS A 108 -8.17 -0.98 5.81
C CYS A 108 -6.66 -1.04 6.09
N TRP A 109 -5.95 0.10 6.06
CA TRP A 109 -4.50 0.15 6.27
C TRP A 109 -4.06 0.58 7.69
N GLU A 110 -4.95 0.45 8.68
CA GLU A 110 -4.63 0.70 10.10
C GLU A 110 -3.39 -0.09 10.53
N ARG A 111 -2.54 0.53 11.37
CA ARG A 111 -1.33 -0.16 11.85
C ARG A 111 -1.72 -1.41 12.64
N ASP A 112 -2.65 -1.24 13.58
CA ASP A 112 -3.17 -2.33 14.41
C ASP A 112 -4.10 -3.23 13.57
N PRO A 113 -3.73 -4.50 13.33
CA PRO A 113 -4.55 -5.44 12.54
C PRO A 113 -5.97 -5.62 13.09
N ILE A 114 -6.18 -5.46 14.40
CA ILE A 114 -7.48 -5.65 15.06
C ILE A 114 -8.46 -4.53 14.67
N LYS A 115 -7.95 -3.33 14.35
CA LYS A 115 -8.78 -2.19 13.95
C LYS A 115 -9.23 -2.27 12.49
N ARG A 116 -8.66 -3.19 11.70
CA ARG A 116 -9.00 -3.35 10.28
C ARG A 116 -10.37 -4.03 10.14
N PRO A 117 -11.20 -3.60 9.16
CA PRO A 117 -12.53 -4.16 8.97
C PRO A 117 -12.45 -5.58 8.39
N SER A 118 -13.35 -6.45 8.83
CA SER A 118 -13.53 -7.76 8.19
C SER A 118 -14.06 -7.58 6.77
N ALA A 119 -13.44 -8.24 5.78
CA ALA A 119 -13.92 -8.26 4.41
C ALA A 119 -15.38 -8.75 4.32
N GLN A 120 -15.65 -9.94 4.87
CA GLN A 120 -16.94 -10.62 4.74
C GLN A 120 -18.08 -9.91 5.45
N LYS A 121 -17.80 -9.30 6.60
CA LYS A 121 -18.83 -8.62 7.39
C LYS A 121 -18.91 -7.15 7.04
N LYS A 122 -17.81 -6.40 7.17
CA LYS A 122 -17.89 -4.93 7.18
C LYS A 122 -17.61 -4.28 5.85
N ILE A 123 -16.63 -4.75 5.09
CA ILE A 123 -16.29 -4.14 3.79
C ILE A 123 -17.43 -4.37 2.79
N ILE A 124 -17.93 -5.60 2.68
CA ILE A 124 -19.04 -5.92 1.78
C ILE A 124 -20.28 -5.08 2.11
N GLU A 125 -20.65 -4.97 3.40
CA GLU A 125 -21.77 -4.11 3.83
C GLU A 125 -21.61 -2.67 3.34
N ILE A 126 -20.43 -2.07 3.53
CA ILE A 126 -20.15 -0.69 3.11
C ILE A 126 -20.23 -0.55 1.58
N LEU A 127 -19.65 -1.48 0.83
CA LEU A 127 -19.68 -1.43 -0.63
C LEU A 127 -21.09 -1.62 -1.19
N VAL A 128 -21.90 -2.47 -0.57
CA VAL A 128 -23.32 -2.65 -0.92
C VAL A 128 -24.13 -1.40 -0.59
N GLU A 129 -23.87 -0.75 0.55
CA GLU A 129 -24.48 0.55 0.89
C GLU A 129 -24.15 1.59 -0.19
N TRP A 130 -22.87 1.73 -0.55
CA TRP A 130 -22.46 2.67 -1.60
C TRP A 130 -23.12 2.37 -2.93
N GLN A 131 -23.25 1.10 -3.32
CA GLN A 131 -23.91 0.71 -4.57
C GLN A 131 -25.40 1.09 -4.60
N ASN A 132 -26.07 1.12 -3.45
CA ASN A 132 -27.50 1.40 -3.36
C ASN A 132 -27.81 2.87 -3.05
N ASP A 133 -26.83 3.66 -2.60
CA ASP A 133 -26.98 5.08 -2.35
C ASP A 133 -26.53 5.92 -3.56
N LYS A 134 -27.51 6.50 -4.26
CA LYS A 134 -27.27 7.36 -5.43
C LYS A 134 -26.45 8.60 -5.11
N ASN A 135 -26.55 9.16 -3.91
CA ASN A 135 -25.79 10.35 -3.53
C ASN A 135 -24.31 10.01 -3.35
N ILE A 136 -24.01 8.87 -2.71
CA ILE A 136 -22.64 8.37 -2.58
C ILE A 136 -22.04 8.08 -3.95
N LEU A 137 -22.77 7.37 -4.83
CA LEU A 137 -22.29 7.11 -6.19
C LEU A 137 -22.00 8.39 -6.96
N LEU A 138 -22.87 9.41 -6.83
CA LEU A 138 -22.69 10.69 -7.48
C LEU A 138 -21.45 11.42 -6.96
N GLU A 139 -21.22 11.41 -5.64
CA GLU A 139 -20.02 11.98 -5.02
C GLU A 139 -18.75 11.27 -5.52
N LEU A 140 -18.73 9.94 -5.47
CA LEU A 140 -17.61 9.13 -5.94
C LEU A 140 -17.31 9.39 -7.43
N THR A 141 -18.34 9.45 -8.28
CA THR A 141 -18.17 9.68 -9.72
C THR A 141 -17.62 11.08 -10.03
N LYS A 142 -18.16 12.12 -9.38
CA LYS A 142 -17.67 13.49 -9.56
C LYS A 142 -16.21 13.62 -9.14
N SER A 143 -15.86 12.98 -8.02
CA SER A 143 -14.47 13.01 -7.55
C SER A 143 -13.52 12.27 -8.48
N ASP A 144 -13.95 11.17 -9.09
CA ASP A 144 -13.15 10.41 -10.06
C ASP A 144 -12.84 11.27 -11.30
N GLU A 145 -13.78 12.07 -11.77
CA GLU A 145 -13.53 13.04 -12.86
C GLU A 145 -12.51 14.12 -12.46
N ILE A 146 -12.65 14.68 -11.25
CA ILE A 146 -11.71 15.69 -10.71
C ILE A 146 -10.31 15.09 -10.54
N LEU A 147 -10.23 13.90 -9.93
CA LEU A 147 -8.98 13.20 -9.67
C LEU A 147 -8.32 12.74 -10.96
N LYS A 148 -9.07 12.28 -11.97
CA LYS A 148 -8.51 11.99 -13.30
C LYS A 148 -7.86 13.23 -13.93
N ASN A 149 -8.54 14.37 -13.88
CA ASN A 149 -7.99 15.63 -14.39
C ASN A 149 -6.73 16.05 -13.62
N LYS A 150 -6.74 15.98 -12.28
CA LYS A 150 -5.56 16.26 -11.45
C LYS A 150 -4.43 15.26 -11.68
N SER A 151 -4.73 13.97 -11.76
CA SER A 151 -3.76 12.89 -12.02
C SER A 151 -3.10 13.06 -13.39
N ILE A 152 -3.84 13.44 -14.43
CA ILE A 152 -3.28 13.78 -15.74
C ILE A 152 -2.29 14.94 -15.62
N HIS A 153 -2.65 16.02 -14.91
CA HIS A 153 -1.73 17.13 -14.68
C HIS A 153 -0.50 16.74 -13.87
N ILE A 154 -0.67 15.89 -12.86
CA ILE A 154 0.42 15.34 -12.04
C ILE A 154 1.34 14.47 -12.90
N GLN A 155 0.80 13.60 -13.75
CA GLN A 155 1.55 12.75 -14.67
C GLN A 155 2.40 13.61 -15.62
N LEU A 156 1.79 14.61 -16.26
CA LEU A 156 2.47 15.56 -17.14
C LEU A 156 3.60 16.32 -16.42
N TYR A 157 3.38 16.71 -15.15
CA TYR A 157 4.39 17.38 -14.35
C TYR A 157 5.58 16.45 -14.03
N PHE A 158 5.32 15.20 -13.65
CA PHE A 158 6.36 14.22 -13.34
C PHE A 158 7.15 13.78 -14.59
N ASP A 159 6.48 13.63 -15.74
CA ASP A 159 7.11 13.35 -17.03
C ASP A 159 8.00 14.50 -17.53
N SER A 160 7.80 15.73 -17.00
CA SER A 160 8.61 16.91 -17.34
C SER A 160 9.90 17.03 -16.52
N SER A 161 9.98 16.33 -15.38
CA SER A 161 11.07 16.47 -14.40
C SER A 161 12.11 15.35 -14.43
N ASP A 162 11.86 14.24 -15.12
CA ASP A 162 12.83 13.14 -15.27
C ASP A 162 13.16 12.87 -16.74
N GLY A 163 14.29 13.41 -17.18
CA GLY A 163 14.98 12.95 -18.38
C GLY A 163 15.74 11.65 -18.10
N SER A 164 15.07 10.58 -17.66
CA SER A 164 15.66 9.24 -17.65
C SER A 164 14.61 8.13 -17.49
N ASP A 165 14.54 7.33 -18.56
CA ASP A 165 14.00 5.97 -18.67
C ASP A 165 12.53 5.74 -18.27
N GLY A 166 11.72 5.47 -19.30
CA GLY A 166 10.32 5.05 -19.23
C GLY A 166 10.17 3.65 -18.63
N SER A 167 10.56 3.51 -17.37
CA SER A 167 10.32 2.32 -16.56
C SER A 167 8.85 2.34 -16.12
N ASN A 168 7.99 1.75 -16.95
CA ASN A 168 6.74 1.13 -16.51
C ASN A 168 6.93 0.56 -15.10
N GLY A 169 6.22 1.10 -14.10
CA GLY A 169 6.33 0.70 -12.70
C GLY A 169 6.26 -0.81 -12.56
N SER A 170 7.43 -1.45 -12.43
CA SER A 170 7.51 -2.89 -12.53
C SER A 170 7.22 -3.45 -11.15
N TYR A 171 6.00 -3.96 -10.96
CA TYR A 171 5.56 -4.76 -9.82
C TYR A 171 6.46 -6.00 -9.66
N LYS A 172 7.68 -5.80 -9.17
CA LYS A 172 8.67 -6.86 -8.94
C LYS A 172 8.68 -7.17 -7.46
N SER A 173 8.13 -8.32 -7.11
CA SER A 173 8.31 -8.87 -5.78
C SER A 173 9.80 -9.14 -5.53
N LYS A 174 10.25 -8.88 -4.31
CA LYS A 174 11.61 -9.13 -3.85
C LYS A 174 11.58 -9.66 -2.42
N LEU A 175 12.68 -10.26 -1.99
CA LEU A 175 12.89 -10.57 -0.58
C LEU A 175 13.10 -9.26 0.17
N ILE A 176 12.25 -9.00 1.15
CA ILE A 176 12.31 -7.86 2.06
C ILE A 176 12.65 -8.43 3.44
N GLU A 177 13.81 -8.03 3.97
CA GLU A 177 14.26 -8.47 5.30
C GLU A 177 13.33 -7.90 6.37
N PHE A 178 13.08 -8.63 7.45
CA PHE A 178 12.16 -8.14 8.48
C PHE A 178 12.72 -6.92 9.19
N THR A 179 11.90 -5.94 9.57
CA THR A 179 12.37 -4.80 10.36
C THR A 179 13.06 -5.26 11.66
N THR A 180 12.63 -6.42 12.19
CA THR A 180 13.22 -6.99 13.40
C THR A 180 14.71 -7.27 13.26
N SER A 181 15.21 -7.54 12.06
CA SER A 181 16.65 -7.79 11.85
C SER A 181 17.49 -6.53 12.00
N PHE A 182 16.87 -5.34 12.01
CA PHE A 182 17.55 -4.05 12.15
C PHE A 182 17.34 -3.40 13.53
N TYR A 183 16.68 -4.09 14.50
CA TYR A 183 16.33 -3.53 15.82
C TYR A 183 17.52 -3.00 16.64
N GLN A 184 18.75 -3.39 16.29
CA GLN A 184 19.96 -2.99 17.02
C GLN A 184 20.71 -1.82 16.38
N ASP A 185 20.28 -1.32 15.21
CA ASP A 185 21.02 -0.31 14.46
C ASP A 185 20.43 1.10 14.69
N SER A 186 21.02 1.85 15.63
CA SER A 186 20.55 3.18 16.04
C SER A 186 20.62 4.22 14.93
N ASP A 187 21.51 4.03 13.95
CA ASP A 187 21.80 5.00 12.90
C ASP A 187 20.68 5.04 11.84
N LEU A 188 20.01 3.91 11.61
CA LEU A 188 18.85 3.83 10.71
C LEU A 188 17.60 4.52 11.24
N ASN A 189 17.45 4.61 12.58
CA ASN A 189 16.30 5.25 13.22
C ASN A 189 16.36 6.78 13.18
N ASN A 190 17.55 7.37 12.95
CA ASN A 190 17.79 8.81 13.00
C ASN A 190 17.78 9.50 11.62
N LEU A 191 17.47 8.79 10.54
CA LEU A 191 17.50 9.34 9.17
C LEU A 191 16.34 10.32 8.90
N ASN A 192 16.70 11.56 8.58
CA ASN A 192 15.79 12.69 8.43
C ASN A 192 14.85 12.56 7.19
N PHE A 193 13.68 13.19 7.24
CA PHE A 193 12.56 12.99 6.28
C PHE A 193 12.74 13.69 4.93
N GLU A 194 13.40 14.84 4.92
CA GLU A 194 13.54 15.70 3.74
C GLU A 194 14.61 15.16 2.77
N ASP A 195 15.59 14.42 3.29
CA ASP A 195 16.72 13.88 2.51
C ASP A 195 16.35 12.63 1.68
N LEU A 196 15.26 11.94 2.04
CA LEU A 196 14.87 10.68 1.40
C LEU A 196 13.96 10.86 0.17
N GLN A 197 13.60 12.11 -0.17
CA GLN A 197 12.72 12.47 -1.30
C GLN A 197 11.42 11.64 -1.37
N ILE A 198 10.85 11.25 -0.22
CA ILE A 198 9.62 10.45 -0.15
C ILE A 198 8.39 11.39 -0.24
N THR A 199 8.26 12.10 -1.36
CA THR A 199 7.26 13.18 -1.55
C THR A 199 5.81 12.69 -1.69
N ASN A 200 5.62 11.41 -2.02
CA ASN A 200 4.31 10.79 -2.24
C ASN A 200 3.77 10.05 -1.00
N TRP A 201 4.41 10.20 0.16
CA TRP A 201 3.99 9.56 1.40
C TRP A 201 3.77 10.61 2.49
N GLN A 202 2.92 10.30 3.45
CA GLN A 202 2.58 11.17 4.57
C GLN A 202 2.39 10.34 5.85
N LYS A 203 2.59 10.97 7.02
CA LYS A 203 2.22 10.35 8.29
C LYS A 203 0.70 10.31 8.37
N GLN A 204 0.15 9.15 8.71
CA GLN A 204 -1.29 8.97 8.83
C GLN A 204 -1.92 9.89 9.90
N ASP A 205 -1.16 10.24 10.94
CA ASP A 205 -1.62 11.04 12.09
C ASP A 205 -1.63 12.57 11.78
N ASP A 206 -0.89 13.03 10.76
CA ASP A 206 -0.82 14.45 10.36
C ASP A 206 -1.99 14.87 9.45
N ILE A 207 -2.87 13.92 9.09
CA ILE A 207 -4.04 14.17 8.24
C ILE A 207 -5.14 14.79 9.10
N VAL A 208 -5.01 16.08 9.39
CA VAL A 208 -6.09 16.91 9.93
C VAL A 208 -7.08 17.15 8.80
N ILE A 209 -8.19 16.41 8.80
CA ILE A 209 -9.32 16.71 7.93
C ILE A 209 -9.86 18.07 8.40
N SER A 210 -9.64 19.12 7.61
CA SER A 210 -10.30 20.39 7.81
C SER A 210 -11.80 20.13 7.78
N ARG A 211 -12.44 20.18 8.95
CA ARG A 211 -13.89 20.25 9.07
C ARG A 211 -14.31 21.59 8.47
N THR A 212 -14.83 21.56 7.25
CA THR A 212 -15.79 22.55 6.76
C THR A 212 -17.19 22.01 6.92
#